data_AF-A0A9E5N9R6-F1
#
_entry.id   AF-A0A9E5N9R6-F1
#
_cell.length_a   1.000
_cell.length_b   1.000
_cell.length_c   1.000
_cell.angle_alpha   90.00
_cell.angle_beta   90.00
_cell.angle_gamma   90.00
#
_symmetry.space_group_name_H-M   'P 1'
#
loop_
_entity.id
_entity.type
_entity.pdbx_description
1 polymer ?
#
loop_
_entity_poly.entity_id
_entity_poly.type
_entity_poly.pdbx_seq_one_letter_code
_entity_poly.pdbx_strand_id
1 'polypeptide(L)'
;MRRAYLLISVLLILTLWTAGCRRPDIIKGMTDFDRAYIPAFFFTEIEELEHSKQAMEFLNAEWESLKAKYPKEMESDPEWERDALRIEQMMVSANRILDTTENFEDAHEALEYIRGILFEFRRRNGIDYYLDHLNEFHEVMGDFVWILEYRTPETLNVDDTTWIEGRVEEAVNLWGEFRRAEFDPSAFGLSVKKKALLRAQTKLEADALEALTQAIRRKDKEAIFAATEAVKQHFQAVYLLFGDFERVK
;
A
#
# COMPACT_ATOMS: atom_id res chain seq x y z
N MET A 1 -62.46 -23.57 -49.26
CA MET A 1 -61.17 -23.16 -49.86
C MET A 1 -60.45 -22.21 -48.89
N ARG A 2 -59.23 -22.58 -48.43
CA ARG A 2 -58.00 -21.76 -48.16
C ARG A 2 -58.20 -20.29 -47.69
N ARG A 3 -57.59 -19.70 -46.64
CA ARG A 3 -56.39 -19.86 -45.77
C ARG A 3 -56.59 -18.89 -44.55
N ALA A 4 -56.40 -19.27 -43.28
CA ALA A 4 -55.22 -19.06 -42.42
C ALA A 4 -54.51 -17.70 -42.50
N TYR A 5 -54.52 -16.91 -41.41
CA TYR A 5 -53.37 -16.11 -40.94
C TYR A 5 -53.37 -15.97 -39.41
N LEU A 6 -52.41 -16.66 -38.78
CA LEU A 6 -51.91 -16.43 -37.42
C LEU A 6 -51.09 -15.14 -37.43
N LEU A 7 -51.32 -14.23 -36.49
CA LEU A 7 -50.40 -13.12 -36.18
C LEU A 7 -49.61 -13.51 -34.93
N ILE A 8 -48.34 -13.88 -35.13
CA ILE A 8 -47.34 -14.06 -34.08
C ILE A 8 -46.61 -12.72 -33.94
N SER A 9 -46.81 -12.06 -32.80
CA SER A 9 -46.06 -10.86 -32.42
C SER A 9 -44.76 -11.29 -31.75
N VAL A 10 -43.64 -11.21 -32.47
CA VAL A 10 -42.29 -11.38 -31.91
C VAL A 10 -41.86 -10.06 -31.27
N LEU A 11 -41.77 -10.03 -29.94
CA LEU A 11 -41.16 -8.93 -29.18
C LEU A 11 -39.64 -9.06 -29.27
N LEU A 12 -38.99 -8.17 -30.03
CA LEU A 12 -37.54 -8.02 -30.05
C LEU A 12 -37.08 -7.36 -28.75
N ILE A 13 -36.48 -8.14 -27.83
CA ILE A 13 -35.70 -7.59 -26.72
C ILE A 13 -34.33 -7.25 -27.30
N LEU A 14 -34.09 -5.96 -27.58
CA LEU A 14 -32.74 -5.43 -27.78
C LEU A 14 -32.02 -5.46 -26.43
N THR A 15 -31.24 -6.51 -26.17
CA THR A 15 -30.18 -6.44 -25.17
C THR A 15 -29.08 -5.55 -25.72
N LEU A 16 -29.09 -4.27 -25.34
CA LEU A 16 -27.92 -3.40 -25.41
C LEU A 16 -26.84 -4.01 -24.52
N TRP A 17 -26.00 -4.86 -25.11
CA TRP A 17 -24.67 -5.13 -24.57
C TRP A 17 -23.90 -3.81 -24.70
N THR A 18 -23.89 -3.00 -23.64
CA THR A 18 -22.80 -2.05 -23.48
C THR A 18 -21.53 -2.89 -23.45
N ALA A 19 -20.79 -2.92 -24.56
CA ALA A 19 -19.39 -3.28 -24.53
C ALA A 19 -18.79 -2.44 -23.41
N GLY A 20 -18.50 -3.07 -22.27
CA GLY A 20 -17.82 -2.40 -21.18
C GLY A 20 -16.55 -1.84 -21.77
N CYS A 21 -16.44 -0.51 -21.84
CA CYS A 21 -15.16 0.13 -22.05
C CYS A 21 -14.23 -0.49 -21.01
N ARG A 22 -13.33 -1.36 -21.47
CA ARG A 22 -12.26 -1.89 -20.65
C ARG A 22 -11.47 -0.66 -20.23
N ARG A 23 -11.70 -0.18 -19.00
CA ARG A 23 -10.94 0.95 -18.46
C ARG A 23 -9.47 0.59 -18.66
N PRO A 24 -8.63 1.51 -19.20
CA PRO A 24 -7.20 1.37 -19.13
C PRO A 24 -6.82 0.96 -17.72
N ASP A 25 -5.94 -0.03 -17.62
CA ASP A 25 -5.60 -0.62 -16.33
C ASP A 25 -4.65 0.29 -15.57
N ILE A 26 -5.19 1.40 -15.04
CA ILE A 26 -4.47 2.36 -14.19
C ILE A 26 -3.84 1.65 -13.00
N ILE A 27 -4.41 0.52 -12.54
CA ILE A 27 -3.83 -0.33 -11.49
C ILE A 27 -2.42 -0.75 -11.90
N LYS A 28 -2.19 -1.17 -13.15
CA LYS A 28 -0.84 -1.48 -13.61
C LYS A 28 0.10 -0.28 -13.47
N GLY A 29 -0.36 0.93 -13.84
CA GLY A 29 0.44 2.15 -13.68
C GLY A 29 0.79 2.43 -12.22
N MET A 30 -0.18 2.29 -11.33
CA MET A 30 0.00 2.46 -9.88
C MET A 30 0.96 1.43 -9.31
N THR A 31 0.88 0.19 -9.80
CA THR A 31 1.79 -0.87 -9.40
C THR A 31 3.21 -0.66 -9.90
N ASP A 32 3.39 -0.18 -11.14
CA ASP A 32 4.71 0.20 -11.65
C ASP A 32 5.31 1.34 -10.81
N PHE A 33 4.50 2.31 -10.40
CA PHE A 33 4.89 3.38 -9.48
C PHE A 33 5.29 2.86 -8.09
N ASP A 34 4.47 2.04 -7.44
CA ASP A 34 4.78 1.50 -6.10
C ASP A 34 6.05 0.65 -6.11
N ARG A 35 6.29 -0.09 -7.20
CA ARG A 35 7.54 -0.83 -7.41
C ARG A 35 8.77 0.08 -7.44
N ALA A 36 8.64 1.33 -7.88
CA ALA A 36 9.73 2.31 -7.85
C ALA A 36 9.78 3.12 -6.54
N TYR A 37 8.63 3.41 -5.94
CA TYR A 37 8.50 4.17 -4.70
C TYR A 37 9.10 3.42 -3.51
N ILE A 38 8.79 2.13 -3.37
CA ILE A 38 9.21 1.35 -2.19
C ILE A 38 10.75 1.31 -2.03
N PRO A 39 11.56 1.08 -3.09
CA PRO A 39 13.01 1.19 -2.98
C PRO A 39 13.49 2.59 -2.60
N ALA A 40 12.90 3.66 -3.16
CA ALA A 40 13.31 5.03 -2.85
C ALA A 40 13.06 5.33 -1.37
N PHE A 41 11.87 4.99 -0.87
CA PHE A 41 11.50 5.15 0.53
C PHE A 41 12.40 4.35 1.48
N PHE A 42 12.73 3.11 1.12
CA PHE A 42 13.58 2.23 1.92
C PHE A 42 15.05 2.69 1.94
N PHE A 43 15.63 3.05 0.81
CA PHE A 43 17.04 3.43 0.78
C PHE A 43 17.31 4.76 1.49
N THR A 44 16.33 5.67 1.51
CA THR A 44 16.41 6.87 2.36
C THR A 44 16.28 6.53 3.84
N GLU A 45 15.52 5.49 4.22
CA GLU A 45 15.42 5.01 5.62
C GLU A 45 16.76 4.45 6.12
N ILE A 46 17.47 3.67 5.28
CA ILE A 46 18.74 3.01 5.66
C ILE A 46 20.00 3.82 5.31
N GLU A 47 19.83 5.09 4.94
CA GLU A 47 20.91 6.05 4.67
C GLU A 47 21.90 5.64 3.56
N GLU A 48 21.43 4.90 2.56
CA GLU A 48 22.26 4.44 1.43
C GLU A 48 22.22 5.46 0.28
N LEU A 49 23.15 6.43 0.27
CA LEU A 49 23.12 7.59 -0.64
C LEU A 49 22.97 7.23 -2.13
N GLU A 50 23.87 6.39 -2.65
CA GLU A 50 23.90 6.06 -4.08
C GLU A 50 22.64 5.30 -4.49
N HIS A 51 22.22 4.32 -3.68
CA HIS A 51 20.99 3.58 -3.92
C HIS A 51 19.75 4.50 -3.80
N SER A 52 19.74 5.45 -2.86
CA SER A 52 18.66 6.43 -2.72
C SER A 52 18.53 7.29 -3.97
N LYS A 53 19.64 7.82 -4.50
CA LYS A 53 19.64 8.63 -5.73
C LYS A 53 19.15 7.84 -6.94
N GLN A 54 19.64 6.63 -7.13
CA GLN A 54 19.20 5.76 -8.22
C GLN A 54 17.73 5.36 -8.09
N ALA A 55 17.27 5.04 -6.88
CA ALA A 55 15.87 4.70 -6.63
C ALA A 55 14.96 5.91 -6.87
N MET A 56 15.40 7.11 -6.50
CA MET A 56 14.71 8.35 -6.82
C MET A 56 14.66 8.61 -8.33
N GLU A 57 15.75 8.43 -9.08
CA GLU A 57 15.73 8.52 -10.54
C GLU A 57 14.71 7.57 -11.17
N PHE A 58 14.65 6.32 -10.68
CA PHE A 58 13.66 5.35 -11.11
C PHE A 58 12.23 5.77 -10.75
N LEU A 59 12.00 6.26 -9.53
CA LEU A 59 10.70 6.79 -9.09
C LEU A 59 10.24 7.99 -9.94
N ASN A 60 11.12 8.94 -10.22
CA ASN A 60 10.81 10.08 -11.09
C ASN A 60 10.38 9.62 -12.48
N ALA A 61 11.07 8.63 -13.07
CA ALA A 61 10.72 8.10 -14.38
C ALA A 61 9.35 7.39 -14.40
N GLU A 62 9.03 6.58 -13.39
CA GLU A 62 7.73 5.91 -13.29
C GLU A 62 6.59 6.88 -12.98
N TRP A 63 6.85 7.97 -12.23
CA TRP A 63 5.88 9.04 -12.04
C TRP A 63 5.49 9.74 -13.35
N GLU A 64 6.47 10.12 -14.16
CA GLU A 64 6.21 10.72 -15.47
C GLU A 64 5.51 9.75 -16.43
N SER A 65 5.90 8.47 -16.41
CA SER A 65 5.25 7.40 -17.16
C SER A 65 3.77 7.22 -16.77
N LEU A 66 3.48 7.19 -15.47
CA LEU A 66 2.13 7.07 -14.91
C LEU A 66 1.24 8.23 -15.39
N LYS A 67 1.70 9.47 -15.26
CA LYS A 67 0.97 10.65 -15.75
C LYS A 67 0.72 10.62 -17.26
N ALA A 68 1.75 10.31 -18.04
CA ALA A 68 1.66 10.32 -19.51
C ALA A 68 0.73 9.23 -20.06
N LYS A 69 0.64 8.08 -19.39
CA LYS A 69 -0.11 6.92 -19.87
C LYS A 69 -1.59 6.96 -19.51
N TYR A 70 -1.96 7.58 -18.39
CA TYR A 70 -3.35 7.61 -17.88
C TYR A 70 -3.89 9.03 -17.64
N PRO A 71 -3.70 9.99 -18.57
CA PRO A 71 -4.13 11.37 -18.36
C PRO A 71 -5.65 11.47 -18.17
N LYS A 72 -6.44 10.63 -18.86
CA LYS A 72 -7.90 10.69 -18.79
C LYS A 72 -8.45 10.23 -17.44
N GLU A 73 -7.92 9.15 -16.91
CA GLU A 73 -8.31 8.62 -15.61
C GLU A 73 -7.99 9.63 -14.51
N MET A 74 -6.81 10.24 -14.60
CA MET A 74 -6.33 11.26 -13.68
C MET A 74 -7.14 12.56 -13.76
N GLU A 75 -7.28 13.15 -14.95
CA GLU A 75 -8.02 14.41 -15.17
C GLU A 75 -9.52 14.29 -14.86
N SER A 76 -10.05 13.07 -14.73
CA SER A 76 -11.43 12.84 -14.31
C SER A 76 -11.68 13.04 -12.81
N ASP A 77 -10.63 13.00 -11.99
CA ASP A 77 -10.71 13.35 -10.56
C ASP A 77 -10.48 14.86 -10.36
N PRO A 78 -11.45 15.61 -9.81
CA PRO A 78 -11.32 17.06 -9.60
C PRO A 78 -10.19 17.46 -8.65
N GLU A 79 -9.72 16.55 -7.79
CA GLU A 79 -8.64 16.80 -6.84
C GLU A 79 -7.25 16.44 -7.41
N TRP A 80 -7.19 15.79 -8.57
CA TRP A 80 -5.96 15.21 -9.11
C TRP A 80 -4.84 16.24 -9.31
N GLU A 81 -5.14 17.42 -9.87
CA GLU A 81 -4.11 18.43 -10.14
C GLU A 81 -3.39 18.86 -8.85
N ARG A 82 -4.14 19.03 -7.75
CA ARG A 82 -3.57 19.37 -6.44
C ARG A 82 -2.76 18.21 -5.89
N ASP A 83 -3.28 17.00 -5.97
CA ASP A 83 -2.65 15.80 -5.43
C ASP A 83 -1.34 15.49 -6.18
N ALA A 84 -1.34 15.58 -7.51
CA ALA A 84 -0.16 15.45 -8.36
C ALA A 84 0.92 16.49 -8.04
N LEU A 85 0.53 17.77 -7.89
CA LEU A 85 1.45 18.83 -7.51
C LEU A 85 2.12 18.56 -6.15
N ARG A 86 1.38 18.03 -5.18
CA ARG A 86 1.94 17.69 -3.86
C ARG A 86 2.94 16.55 -3.95
N ILE A 87 2.63 15.49 -4.70
CA ILE A 87 3.56 14.38 -4.94
C ILE A 87 4.83 14.88 -5.62
N GLU A 88 4.72 15.73 -6.64
CA GLU A 88 5.87 16.31 -7.33
C GLU A 88 6.75 17.16 -6.40
N GLN A 89 6.13 17.99 -5.55
CA GLN A 89 6.85 18.79 -4.56
C GLN A 89 7.61 17.93 -3.56
N MET A 90 6.99 16.83 -3.09
CA MET A 90 7.61 15.85 -2.20
C MET A 90 8.83 15.21 -2.86
N MET A 91 8.69 14.71 -4.09
CA MET A 91 9.78 14.09 -4.84
C MET A 91 10.91 15.07 -5.16
N VAL A 92 10.59 16.30 -5.58
CA VAL A 92 11.59 17.36 -5.80
C VAL A 92 12.32 17.72 -4.50
N SER A 93 11.61 17.78 -3.37
CA SER A 93 12.22 18.04 -2.07
C SER A 93 13.21 16.94 -1.68
N ALA A 94 12.79 15.67 -1.79
CA ALA A 94 13.65 14.52 -1.49
C ALA A 94 14.92 14.51 -2.36
N ASN A 95 14.79 14.70 -3.69
CA ASN A 95 15.95 14.82 -4.59
C ASN A 95 16.90 15.94 -4.14
N ARG A 96 16.37 17.14 -3.87
CA ARG A 96 17.17 18.30 -3.45
C ARG A 96 17.89 18.04 -2.13
N ILE A 97 17.25 17.38 -1.17
CA ILE A 97 17.86 17.07 0.14
C ILE A 97 19.03 16.10 -0.05
N LEU A 98 18.84 15.03 -0.85
CA LEU A 98 19.89 14.06 -1.19
C LEU A 98 21.07 14.67 -1.96
N ASP A 99 20.82 15.72 -2.76
CA ASP A 99 21.87 16.37 -3.55
C ASP A 99 22.65 17.45 -2.80
N THR A 100 22.09 18.01 -1.72
CA THR A 100 22.66 19.20 -1.08
C THR A 100 23.06 19.00 0.37
N THR A 101 22.21 18.37 1.16
CA THR A 101 22.38 18.24 2.61
C THR A 101 22.67 16.82 3.05
N GLU A 102 22.26 15.83 2.25
CA GLU A 102 22.33 14.40 2.60
C GLU A 102 21.66 14.09 3.95
N ASN A 103 20.67 14.90 4.36
CA ASN A 103 19.85 14.63 5.53
C ASN A 103 18.81 13.56 5.17
N PHE A 104 19.13 12.30 5.45
CA PHE A 104 18.30 11.14 5.08
C PHE A 104 16.95 11.13 5.78
N GLU A 105 16.88 11.57 7.03
CA GLU A 105 15.65 11.70 7.80
C GLU A 105 14.67 12.64 7.06
N ASP A 106 15.11 13.87 6.75
CA ASP A 106 14.28 14.83 5.99
C ASP A 106 13.90 14.30 4.59
N ALA A 107 14.79 13.55 3.93
CA ALA A 107 14.51 12.99 2.62
C ALA A 107 13.47 11.86 2.69
N HIS A 108 13.55 11.01 3.71
CA HIS A 108 12.59 9.93 3.96
C HIS A 108 11.21 10.49 4.35
N GLU A 109 11.17 11.45 5.28
CA GLU A 109 9.94 12.14 5.69
C GLU A 109 9.25 12.83 4.51
N ALA A 110 10.03 13.42 3.58
CA ALA A 110 9.48 14.05 2.39
C ALA A 110 8.71 13.06 1.50
N LEU A 111 9.01 11.76 1.54
CA LEU A 111 8.37 10.73 0.72
C LEU A 111 7.16 10.07 1.41
N GLU A 112 7.11 10.07 2.74
CA GLU A 112 6.17 9.27 3.56
C GLU A 112 4.69 9.42 3.14
N TYR A 113 4.27 10.64 2.81
CA TYR A 113 2.87 10.97 2.55
C TYR A 113 2.39 10.66 1.12
N ILE A 114 3.30 10.34 0.19
CA ILE A 114 2.94 10.06 -1.22
C ILE A 114 1.92 8.92 -1.29
N ARG A 115 2.15 7.86 -0.52
CA ARG A 115 1.28 6.69 -0.44
C ARG A 115 -0.13 7.03 0.02
N GLY A 116 -0.27 7.91 1.01
CA GLY A 116 -1.57 8.37 1.52
C GLY A 116 -2.33 9.21 0.48
N ILE A 117 -1.63 10.06 -0.28
CA ILE A 117 -2.25 10.83 -1.37
C ILE A 117 -2.81 9.88 -2.44
N LEU A 118 -2.03 8.89 -2.86
CA LEU A 118 -2.47 7.92 -3.87
C LEU A 118 -3.58 6.99 -3.36
N PHE A 119 -3.56 6.61 -2.08
CA PHE A 119 -4.64 5.89 -1.42
C PHE A 119 -5.97 6.66 -1.53
N GLU A 120 -5.97 7.93 -1.15
CA GLU A 120 -7.18 8.77 -1.22
C GLU A 120 -7.65 8.99 -2.66
N PHE A 121 -6.73 9.15 -3.62
CA PHE A 121 -7.08 9.16 -5.04
C PHE A 121 -7.80 7.88 -5.46
N ARG A 122 -7.23 6.71 -5.16
CA ARG A 122 -7.82 5.41 -5.53
C ARG A 122 -9.18 5.22 -4.88
N ARG A 123 -9.32 5.57 -3.60
CA ARG A 123 -10.57 5.50 -2.84
C ARG A 123 -11.68 6.36 -3.46
N ARG A 124 -11.42 7.63 -3.77
CA ARG A 124 -12.41 8.54 -4.38
C ARG A 124 -12.86 8.09 -5.76
N ASN A 125 -12.00 7.37 -6.48
CA ASN A 125 -12.26 6.86 -7.83
C ASN A 125 -12.80 5.42 -7.86
N GLY A 126 -13.04 4.81 -6.69
CA GLY A 126 -13.56 3.45 -6.57
C GLY A 126 -12.61 2.39 -7.14
N ILE A 127 -11.30 2.62 -7.02
CA ILE A 127 -10.26 1.68 -7.43
C ILE A 127 -9.94 0.80 -6.22
N ASP A 128 -10.34 -0.47 -6.26
CA ASP A 128 -9.89 -1.47 -5.29
C ASP A 128 -8.45 -1.87 -5.63
N TYR A 129 -7.52 -1.54 -4.74
CA TYR A 129 -6.10 -1.69 -4.97
C TYR A 129 -5.45 -2.49 -3.85
N TYR A 130 -4.76 -3.57 -4.21
CA TYR A 130 -4.27 -4.55 -3.23
C TYR A 130 -3.38 -3.96 -2.12
N LEU A 131 -2.50 -3.00 -2.43
CA LEU A 131 -1.65 -2.37 -1.43
C LEU A 131 -2.37 -1.36 -0.53
N ASP A 132 -3.58 -0.93 -0.88
CA ASP A 132 -4.36 -0.04 -0.03
C ASP A 132 -4.83 -0.77 1.24
N HIS A 133 -5.17 -2.06 1.14
CA HIS A 133 -5.45 -2.92 2.31
C HIS A 133 -4.24 -3.03 3.25
N LEU A 134 -3.02 -3.02 2.69
CA LEU A 134 -1.79 -3.04 3.48
C LEU A 134 -1.54 -1.68 4.16
N ASN A 135 -1.90 -0.58 3.49
CA ASN A 135 -1.80 0.77 4.05
C ASN A 135 -2.80 1.00 5.18
N GLU A 136 -4.05 0.54 5.02
CA GLU A 136 -5.05 0.62 6.08
C GLU A 136 -4.58 -0.13 7.33
N PHE A 137 -4.01 -1.32 7.17
CA PHE A 137 -3.37 -2.03 8.28
C PHE A 137 -2.22 -1.23 8.90
N HIS A 138 -1.34 -0.63 8.09
CA HIS A 138 -0.22 0.18 8.57
C HIS A 138 -0.67 1.35 9.46
N GLU A 139 -1.74 2.07 9.07
CA GLU A 139 -2.27 3.18 9.86
C GLU A 139 -2.68 2.74 11.28
N VAL A 140 -3.26 1.54 11.41
CA VAL A 140 -3.60 0.99 12.73
C VAL A 140 -2.37 0.46 13.46
N MET A 141 -1.45 -0.17 12.72
CA MET A 141 -0.20 -0.68 13.27
C MET A 141 0.67 0.44 13.85
N GLY A 142 0.63 1.65 13.28
CA GLY A 142 1.37 2.82 13.76
C GLY A 142 1.13 3.12 15.24
N ASP A 143 -0.09 2.88 15.73
CA ASP A 143 -0.42 3.05 17.15
C ASP A 143 0.32 2.07 18.05
N PHE A 144 0.65 0.88 17.55
CA PHE A 144 1.46 -0.08 18.30
C PHE A 144 2.92 0.33 18.27
N VAL A 145 3.42 0.77 17.11
CA VAL A 145 4.81 1.19 16.93
C VAL A 145 5.14 2.39 17.82
N TRP A 146 4.18 3.29 18.05
CA TRP A 146 4.35 4.40 19.00
C TRP A 146 4.77 3.94 20.40
N ILE A 147 4.31 2.77 20.86
CA ILE A 147 4.75 2.20 22.15
C ILE A 147 6.23 1.79 22.11
N LEU A 148 6.70 1.24 20.98
CA LEU A 148 8.11 0.88 20.83
C LEU A 148 9.02 2.13 20.87
N GLU A 149 8.53 3.26 20.37
CA GLU A 149 9.30 4.50 20.31
C GLU A 149 9.38 5.23 21.65
N TYR A 150 8.29 5.23 22.42
CA TYR A 150 8.16 6.10 23.60
C TYR A 150 8.03 5.37 24.94
N ARG A 151 8.08 4.04 24.94
CA ARG A 151 7.98 3.22 26.16
C ARG A 151 9.04 2.13 26.19
N THR A 152 9.15 1.55 27.38
CA THR A 152 9.86 0.31 27.68
C THR A 152 8.89 -0.61 28.42
N PRO A 153 9.18 -1.92 28.56
CA PRO A 153 8.35 -2.81 29.36
C PRO A 153 8.10 -2.30 30.79
N GLU A 154 9.08 -1.63 31.41
CA GLU A 154 8.95 -1.06 32.75
C GLU A 154 8.04 0.18 32.80
N THR A 155 8.08 1.00 31.74
CA THR A 155 7.36 2.28 31.68
C THR A 155 5.97 2.18 31.05
N LEU A 156 5.66 1.06 30.41
CA LEU A 156 4.33 0.76 29.86
C LEU A 156 3.27 0.76 30.97
N ASN A 157 2.27 1.62 30.86
CA ASN A 157 1.23 1.79 31.87
C ASN A 157 -0.12 1.19 31.41
N VAL A 158 -1.14 1.30 32.28
CA VAL A 158 -2.47 0.73 32.01
C VAL A 158 -3.16 1.41 30.83
N ASP A 159 -3.00 2.73 30.69
CA ASP A 159 -3.61 3.49 29.59
C ASP A 159 -2.99 3.08 28.25
N ASP A 160 -1.66 2.91 28.19
CA ASP A 160 -0.97 2.40 27.00
C ASP A 160 -1.51 1.01 26.62
N THR A 161 -1.65 0.08 27.59
CA THR A 161 -2.17 -1.26 27.29
C THR A 161 -3.64 -1.26 26.87
N THR A 162 -4.45 -0.36 27.43
CA THR A 162 -5.88 -0.23 27.08
C THR A 162 -6.04 0.34 25.67
N TRP A 163 -5.18 1.28 25.29
CA TRP A 163 -5.13 1.84 23.95
C TRP A 163 -4.85 0.76 22.88
N ILE A 164 -3.80 -0.05 23.08
CA ILE A 164 -3.47 -1.15 22.16
C ILE A 164 -4.61 -2.17 22.11
N GLU A 165 -5.20 -2.52 23.26
CA GLU A 165 -6.31 -3.47 23.33
C GLU A 165 -7.49 -3.03 22.46
N GLY A 166 -7.80 -1.73 22.42
CA GLY A 166 -8.86 -1.18 21.58
C GLY A 166 -8.56 -1.21 20.07
N ARG A 167 -7.30 -1.40 19.67
CA ARG A 167 -6.83 -1.30 18.28
C ARG A 167 -6.38 -2.64 17.69
N VAL A 168 -5.98 -3.59 18.53
CA VAL A 168 -5.48 -4.91 18.08
C VAL A 168 -6.54 -5.72 17.31
N GLU A 169 -7.82 -5.62 17.71
CA GLU A 169 -8.91 -6.30 16.98
C GLU A 169 -9.10 -5.73 15.57
N GLU A 170 -9.01 -4.40 15.43
CA GLU A 170 -9.06 -3.73 14.14
C GLU A 170 -7.89 -4.15 13.25
N ALA A 171 -6.66 -4.16 13.78
CA ALA A 171 -5.48 -4.63 13.06
C ALA A 171 -5.61 -6.09 12.59
N VAL A 172 -6.13 -6.98 13.43
CA VAL A 172 -6.41 -8.38 13.06
C VAL A 172 -7.42 -8.47 11.92
N ASN A 173 -8.47 -7.64 11.95
CA ASN A 173 -9.49 -7.62 10.90
C ASN A 173 -8.92 -7.10 9.58
N LEU A 174 -8.21 -5.97 9.59
CA LEU A 174 -7.57 -5.37 8.42
C LEU A 174 -6.52 -6.31 7.81
N TRP A 175 -5.71 -6.96 8.65
CA TRP A 175 -4.79 -7.98 8.17
C TRP A 175 -5.50 -9.16 7.51
N GLY A 176 -6.64 -9.56 8.07
CA GLY A 176 -7.53 -10.55 7.48
C GLY A 176 -8.09 -10.12 6.13
N GLU A 177 -8.42 -8.85 5.95
CA GLU A 177 -8.90 -8.26 4.70
C GLU A 177 -7.80 -8.24 3.64
N PHE A 178 -6.61 -7.74 3.97
CA PHE A 178 -5.43 -7.83 3.10
C PHE A 178 -5.18 -9.27 2.60
N ARG A 179 -5.30 -10.25 3.49
CA ARG A 179 -5.12 -11.68 3.14
C ARG A 179 -6.20 -12.25 2.21
N ARG A 180 -7.39 -11.66 2.19
CA ARG A 180 -8.53 -12.09 1.37
C ARG A 180 -8.72 -11.25 0.11
N ALA A 181 -8.10 -10.07 0.05
CA ALA A 181 -8.17 -9.16 -1.08
C ALA A 181 -7.76 -9.86 -2.39
N GLU A 182 -8.40 -9.45 -3.49
CA GLU A 182 -8.04 -9.99 -4.80
C GLU A 182 -6.60 -9.58 -5.14
N PHE A 183 -5.78 -10.58 -5.44
CA PHE A 183 -4.36 -10.38 -5.67
C PHE A 183 -3.95 -11.00 -6.99
N ASP A 184 -3.46 -10.17 -7.91
CA ASP A 184 -2.74 -10.61 -9.11
C ASP A 184 -1.22 -10.43 -8.91
N PRO A 185 -0.48 -11.49 -8.55
CA PRO A 185 0.96 -11.40 -8.35
C PRO A 185 1.73 -11.00 -9.63
N SER A 186 1.14 -11.20 -10.81
CA SER A 186 1.77 -10.88 -12.08
C SER A 186 1.71 -9.37 -12.37
N ALA A 187 0.64 -8.69 -11.96
CA ALA A 187 0.53 -7.24 -12.01
C ALA A 187 1.65 -6.58 -11.17
N PHE A 188 1.93 -7.14 -9.99
CA PHE A 188 3.02 -6.69 -9.10
C PHE A 188 4.41 -7.20 -9.48
N GLY A 189 4.57 -7.92 -10.59
CA GLY A 189 5.85 -8.46 -11.04
C GLY A 189 6.57 -9.31 -9.99
N LEU A 190 5.82 -10.07 -9.17
CA LEU A 190 6.41 -10.91 -8.13
C LEU A 190 6.97 -12.22 -8.70
N SER A 191 8.28 -12.43 -8.49
CA SER A 191 8.94 -13.69 -8.81
C SER A 191 8.38 -14.86 -7.98
N VAL A 192 8.67 -16.10 -8.41
CA VAL A 192 8.28 -17.31 -7.64
C VAL A 192 8.82 -17.25 -6.20
N LYS A 193 10.05 -16.77 -6.03
CA LYS A 193 10.69 -16.58 -4.72
C LYS A 193 9.94 -15.54 -3.89
N LYS A 194 9.67 -14.36 -4.44
CA LYS A 194 8.91 -13.29 -3.74
C LYS A 194 7.51 -13.75 -3.34
N LYS A 195 6.81 -14.52 -4.20
CA LYS A 195 5.50 -15.10 -3.85
C LYS A 195 5.57 -16.09 -2.68
N ALA A 196 6.62 -16.91 -2.62
CA ALA A 196 6.82 -17.83 -1.49
C ALA A 196 7.11 -17.07 -0.20
N LEU A 197 7.96 -16.04 -0.27
CA LEU A 197 8.26 -15.15 0.86
C LEU A 197 7.02 -14.39 1.33
N LEU A 198 6.21 -13.85 0.41
CA LEU A 198 4.98 -13.14 0.74
C LEU A 198 4.06 -14.04 1.56
N ARG A 199 3.83 -15.28 1.13
CA ARG A 199 3.00 -16.24 1.89
C ARG A 199 3.58 -16.54 3.27
N ALA A 200 4.89 -16.71 3.38
CA ALA A 200 5.55 -17.00 4.65
C ALA A 200 5.46 -15.82 5.62
N GLN A 201 5.85 -14.61 5.18
CA GLN A 201 5.78 -13.40 5.99
C GLN A 201 4.34 -13.05 6.35
N THR A 202 3.39 -13.27 5.44
CA THR A 202 1.98 -13.02 5.72
C THR A 202 1.43 -13.89 6.84
N LYS A 203 1.94 -15.12 6.96
CA LYS A 203 1.62 -16.00 8.07
C LYS A 203 2.28 -15.52 9.36
N LEU A 204 3.56 -15.14 9.31
CA LEU A 204 4.29 -14.65 10.48
C LEU A 204 3.65 -13.40 11.07
N GLU A 205 3.18 -12.47 10.24
CA GLU A 205 2.42 -11.30 10.69
C GLU A 205 1.15 -11.70 11.45
N ALA A 206 0.39 -12.65 10.91
CA ALA A 206 -0.83 -13.14 11.57
C ALA A 206 -0.53 -13.81 12.92
N ASP A 207 0.57 -14.58 12.98
CA ASP A 207 1.02 -15.22 14.22
C ASP A 207 1.49 -14.16 15.24
N ALA A 208 2.13 -13.06 14.79
CA ALA A 208 2.57 -11.96 15.63
C ALA A 208 1.39 -11.15 16.21
N LEU A 209 0.36 -10.87 15.41
CA LEU A 209 -0.89 -10.25 15.88
C LEU A 209 -1.62 -11.13 16.90
N GLU A 210 -1.62 -12.45 16.70
CA GLU A 210 -2.16 -13.39 17.68
C GLU A 210 -1.34 -13.36 18.99
N ALA A 211 -0.01 -13.38 18.89
CA ALA A 211 0.88 -13.26 20.05
C ALA A 211 0.64 -11.96 20.82
N LEU A 212 0.49 -10.83 20.11
CA LEU A 212 0.19 -9.52 20.70
C LEU A 212 -1.14 -9.55 21.45
N THR A 213 -2.19 -10.10 20.82
CA THR A 213 -3.51 -10.27 21.44
C THR A 213 -3.42 -11.11 22.72
N GLN A 214 -2.64 -12.20 22.72
CA GLN A 214 -2.44 -13.03 23.90
C GLN A 214 -1.63 -12.32 25.01
N ALA A 215 -0.60 -11.55 24.63
CA ALA A 215 0.24 -10.81 25.55
C ALA A 215 -0.56 -9.72 26.29
N ILE A 216 -1.41 -8.97 25.58
CA ILE A 216 -2.33 -7.98 26.14
C ILE A 216 -3.25 -8.63 27.17
N ARG A 217 -3.91 -9.75 26.83
CA ARG A 217 -4.81 -10.48 27.74
C ARG A 217 -4.12 -10.96 29.01
N ARG A 218 -2.85 -11.34 28.91
CA ARG A 218 -2.03 -11.77 30.05
C ARG A 218 -1.41 -10.61 30.82
N LYS A 219 -1.51 -9.38 30.30
CA LYS A 219 -0.84 -8.17 30.80
C LYS A 219 0.67 -8.36 30.92
N ASP A 220 1.23 -9.15 30.01
CA ASP A 220 2.66 -9.47 29.96
C ASP A 220 3.38 -8.41 29.12
N LYS A 221 3.97 -7.43 29.80
CA LYS A 221 4.55 -6.25 29.15
C LYS A 221 5.73 -6.59 28.24
N GLU A 222 6.57 -7.54 28.64
CA GLU A 222 7.68 -8.03 27.81
C GLU A 222 7.16 -8.68 26.55
N ALA A 223 6.14 -9.53 26.68
CA ALA A 223 5.53 -10.19 25.53
C ALA A 223 4.78 -9.19 24.61
N ILE A 224 4.21 -8.11 25.15
CA ILE A 224 3.59 -7.04 24.35
C ILE A 224 4.66 -6.39 23.47
N PHE A 225 5.79 -5.98 24.04
CA PHE A 225 6.89 -5.38 23.28
C PHE A 225 7.43 -6.32 22.21
N ALA A 226 7.73 -7.56 22.57
CA ALA A 226 8.26 -8.55 21.63
C ALA A 226 7.29 -8.82 20.48
N ALA A 227 5.99 -8.91 20.76
CA ALA A 227 4.98 -9.13 19.72
C ALA A 227 4.76 -7.90 18.84
N THR A 228 4.76 -6.69 19.42
CA THR A 228 4.66 -5.43 18.65
C THR A 228 5.86 -5.23 17.73
N GLU A 229 7.08 -5.53 18.20
CA GLU A 229 8.28 -5.51 17.35
C GLU A 229 8.17 -6.51 16.19
N ALA A 230 7.69 -7.72 16.48
CA ALA A 230 7.47 -8.73 15.44
C ALA A 230 6.45 -8.29 14.39
N VAL A 231 5.34 -7.66 14.80
CA VAL A 231 4.34 -7.04 13.90
C VAL A 231 5.01 -6.00 12.99
N LYS A 232 5.78 -5.05 13.55
CA LYS A 232 6.50 -4.04 12.77
C LYS A 232 7.45 -4.68 11.73
N GLN A 233 8.26 -5.64 12.17
CA GLN A 233 9.26 -6.28 11.31
C GLN A 233 8.64 -7.12 10.19
N HIS A 234 7.61 -7.91 10.49
CA HIS A 234 6.96 -8.75 9.51
C HIS A 234 6.14 -7.92 8.51
N PHE A 235 5.51 -6.82 8.94
CA PHE A 235 4.88 -5.85 8.05
C PHE A 235 5.89 -5.25 7.07
N GLN A 236 7.03 -4.75 7.57
CA GLN A 236 8.07 -4.17 6.72
C GLN A 236 8.58 -5.22 5.72
N ALA A 237 8.80 -6.46 6.17
CA ALA A 237 9.20 -7.55 5.29
C ALA A 237 8.16 -7.87 4.20
N VAL A 238 6.86 -7.77 4.49
CA VAL A 238 5.79 -7.90 3.47
C VAL A 238 5.84 -6.72 2.51
N TYR A 239 5.89 -5.49 3.02
CA TYR A 239 5.85 -4.27 2.22
C TYR A 239 7.00 -4.20 1.21
N LEU A 240 8.22 -4.52 1.63
CA LEU A 240 9.40 -4.50 0.77
C LEU A 240 9.34 -5.51 -0.38
N LEU A 241 8.51 -6.57 -0.31
CA LEU A 241 8.39 -7.52 -1.42
C LEU A 241 7.81 -6.88 -2.68
N PHE A 242 7.03 -5.81 -2.53
CA PHE A 242 6.39 -5.10 -3.63
C PHE A 242 7.30 -4.09 -4.34
N GLY A 243 8.45 -3.75 -3.75
CA GLY A 243 9.47 -2.90 -4.39
C GLY A 243 10.34 -3.64 -5.42
N ASP A 244 10.77 -2.95 -6.47
CA ASP A 244 11.70 -3.45 -7.49
C ASP A 244 13.14 -3.05 -7.21
N PHE A 245 13.70 -3.64 -6.15
CA PHE A 245 15.09 -3.43 -5.73
C PHE A 245 16.12 -3.89 -6.78
N GLU A 246 15.76 -4.74 -7.75
CA GLU A 246 16.70 -5.23 -8.77
C GLU A 246 17.05 -4.17 -9.82
N ARG A 247 16.28 -3.07 -9.88
CA ARG A 247 16.53 -1.93 -10.78
C ARG A 247 17.43 -0.86 -10.19
N VAL A 248 17.72 -0.92 -8.89
CA VAL A 248 18.65 -0.03 -8.18
C VAL A 248 19.97 -0.80 -8.04
N LYS A 249 21.08 -0.28 -8.59
CA LYS A 249 22.34 -1.05 -8.78
C LYS A 249 23.61 -0.23 -8.62
#